data_AF-A0A9D8ISG8-F1
#
_entry.id   AF-A0A9D8ISG8-F1
#
_cell.length_a   1.000
_cell.length_b   1.000
_cell.length_c   1.000
_cell.angle_alpha   90.00
_cell.angle_beta   90.00
_cell.angle_gamma   90.00
#
_symmetry.space_group_name_H-M   'P 1'
#
loop_
_entity.id
_entity.type
_entity.pdbx_description
1 polymer ?
#
loop_
_entity_poly.entity_id
_entity_poly.type
_entity_poly.pdbx_seq_one_letter_code
_entity_poly.pdbx_strand_id
1 'polypeptide(L)'
;MNPQTVFDEHQIRKSSRQSALITLVGVIIVGGAFLFSLYKLNSVNEQIGEKRQLLDSLTSQSESMQKQIDVLRSNTRELEQSYVQIEKAVVATQNRQLRREFTQALPLVATVRPRARAVENRAIKGEKETYYDFSLWVDVPRERKMEVVEVVYEFNHPTFRQKTQRSSNAEDGYRVEYTGWGCLSSVIVTVHLRNGSSSSIDFDMCAELEWESGK
;
A
#
# COMPACT_ATOMS: atom_id res chain seq x y z
N MET A 1 -98.22 74.12 -3.68
CA MET A 1 -98.52 74.49 -2.28
C MET A 1 -97.94 73.42 -1.38
N ASN A 2 -97.07 73.84 -0.46
CA ASN A 2 -96.18 73.01 0.35
C ASN A 2 -96.84 72.71 1.71
N PRO A 3 -96.98 71.45 2.16
CA PRO A 3 -97.35 71.17 3.55
C PRO A 3 -96.13 70.85 4.39
N GLN A 4 -96.01 71.57 5.50
CA GLN A 4 -95.03 71.40 6.55
C GLN A 4 -95.12 70.01 7.18
N THR A 5 -93.98 69.31 7.29
CA THR A 5 -93.83 68.10 8.09
C THR A 5 -93.48 68.47 9.53
N VAL A 6 -94.43 68.22 10.42
CA VAL A 6 -94.26 68.31 11.88
C VAL A 6 -93.40 67.11 12.32
N PHE A 7 -92.23 67.41 12.87
CA PHE A 7 -91.31 66.41 13.43
C PHE A 7 -91.79 65.96 14.81
N ASP A 8 -92.00 64.65 14.96
CA ASP A 8 -92.48 63.99 16.17
C ASP A 8 -91.29 63.59 17.07
N GLU A 9 -91.03 64.41 18.09
CA GLU A 9 -89.86 64.35 18.98
C GLU A 9 -89.88 63.15 19.94
N HIS A 10 -91.04 62.51 20.14
CA HIS A 10 -91.21 61.48 21.18
C HIS A 10 -90.79 60.06 20.74
N GLN A 11 -90.62 59.79 19.43
CA GLN A 11 -90.09 58.51 18.93
C GLN A 11 -88.55 58.42 18.95
N ILE A 12 -87.84 59.54 18.95
CA ILE A 12 -86.37 59.59 18.86
C ILE A 12 -85.72 59.05 20.15
N ARG A 13 -86.40 59.14 21.30
CA ARG A 13 -85.85 58.73 22.60
C ARG A 13 -85.87 57.21 22.86
N LYS A 14 -86.71 56.44 22.15
CA LYS A 14 -86.84 54.98 22.33
C LYS A 14 -85.90 54.19 21.41
N SER A 15 -85.62 54.69 20.21
CA SER A 15 -84.65 54.11 19.27
C SER A 15 -83.19 54.32 19.69
N SER A 16 -82.89 55.38 20.44
CA SER A 16 -81.56 55.66 21.00
C SER A 16 -81.08 54.60 22.02
N ARG A 17 -81.99 53.97 22.77
CA ARG A 17 -81.61 52.89 23.71
C ARG A 17 -81.32 51.56 23.01
N GLN A 18 -81.95 51.30 21.87
CA GLN A 18 -81.72 50.08 21.09
C GLN A 18 -80.43 50.17 20.26
N SER A 19 -80.10 51.34 19.72
CA SER A 19 -78.82 51.54 19.02
C SER A 19 -77.62 51.39 19.94
N ALA A 20 -77.73 51.85 21.20
CA ALA A 20 -76.68 51.66 22.21
C ALA A 20 -76.46 50.19 22.62
N LEU A 21 -77.50 49.35 22.61
CA LEU A 21 -77.37 47.93 22.90
C LEU A 21 -76.71 47.17 21.75
N ILE A 22 -77.04 47.50 20.51
CA ILE A 22 -76.45 46.86 19.32
C ILE A 22 -74.95 47.17 19.23
N THR A 23 -74.54 48.41 19.51
CA THR A 23 -73.10 48.76 19.52
C THR A 23 -72.35 48.08 20.66
N LEU A 24 -72.95 47.95 21.85
CA LEU A 24 -72.34 47.22 22.97
C LEU A 24 -72.11 45.74 22.61
N VAL A 25 -73.11 45.06 22.03
CA VAL A 25 -72.98 43.66 21.59
C VAL A 25 -71.90 43.52 20.51
N GLY A 26 -71.85 44.45 19.55
CA GLY A 26 -70.80 44.48 18.54
C GLY A 26 -69.39 44.61 19.15
N VAL A 27 -69.21 45.50 20.14
CA VAL A 27 -67.93 45.67 20.84
C VAL A 27 -67.56 44.42 21.63
N ILE A 28 -68.50 43.75 22.28
CA ILE A 28 -68.25 42.50 23.01
C ILE A 28 -67.81 41.37 22.07
N ILE A 29 -68.45 41.23 20.91
CA ILE A 29 -68.08 40.19 19.93
C ILE A 29 -66.66 40.45 19.39
N VAL A 30 -66.35 41.69 19.00
CA VAL A 30 -65.02 42.06 18.49
C VAL A 30 -63.96 41.91 19.59
N GLY A 31 -64.26 42.38 20.81
CA GLY A 31 -63.37 42.23 21.96
C GLY A 31 -63.12 40.76 22.32
N GLY A 32 -64.15 39.93 22.32
CA GLY A 32 -64.07 38.49 22.56
C GLY A 32 -63.24 37.77 21.50
N ALA A 33 -63.43 38.08 20.21
CA ALA A 33 -62.63 37.53 19.12
C ALA A 33 -61.15 37.94 19.24
N PHE A 34 -60.89 39.19 19.64
CA PHE A 34 -59.53 39.69 19.86
C PHE A 34 -58.85 38.98 21.03
N LEU A 35 -59.52 38.84 22.18
CA LEU A 35 -59.02 38.11 23.34
C LEU A 35 -58.77 36.62 23.04
N PHE A 36 -59.68 35.96 22.33
CA PHE A 36 -59.50 34.57 21.90
C PHE A 36 -58.30 34.43 20.97
N SER A 37 -58.10 35.39 20.06
CA SER A 37 -56.94 35.40 19.16
C SER A 37 -55.63 35.56 19.94
N LEU A 38 -55.58 36.47 20.92
CA LEU A 38 -54.42 36.65 21.80
C LEU A 38 -54.11 35.39 22.62
N TYR A 39 -55.13 34.74 23.18
CA TYR A 39 -54.96 33.49 23.92
C TYR A 39 -54.39 32.38 23.02
N LYS A 40 -54.95 32.22 21.82
CA LYS A 40 -54.49 31.22 20.85
C LYS A 40 -53.06 31.49 20.36
N LEU A 41 -52.68 32.76 20.19
CA LEU A 41 -51.31 33.17 19.86
C LEU A 41 -50.31 32.73 20.93
N ASN A 42 -50.65 32.89 22.21
CA ASN A 42 -49.75 32.48 23.30
C ASN A 42 -49.54 30.96 23.33
N SER A 43 -50.62 30.18 23.20
CA SER A 43 -50.55 28.72 23.15
C SER A 43 -49.77 28.19 21.94
N VAL A 44 -49.92 28.84 20.77
CA VAL A 44 -49.15 28.48 19.57
C VAL A 44 -47.67 28.82 19.73
N ASN A 45 -47.32 29.93 20.38
CA ASN A 45 -45.92 30.28 20.66
C ASN A 45 -45.24 29.26 21.58
N GLU A 46 -45.96 28.73 22.58
CA GLU A 46 -45.44 27.68 23.48
C GLU A 46 -45.16 26.38 22.71
N GLN A 47 -46.09 25.92 21.87
CA GLN A 47 -45.89 24.74 21.03
C GLN A 47 -44.76 24.92 19.99
N ILE A 48 -44.58 26.13 19.47
CA ILE A 48 -43.45 26.45 18.59
C ILE A 48 -42.12 26.35 19.36
N GLY A 49 -42.10 26.76 20.63
CA GLY A 49 -40.94 26.64 21.51
C GLY A 49 -40.53 25.18 21.73
N GLU A 50 -41.47 24.33 22.14
CA GLU A 50 -41.21 22.90 22.37
C GLU A 50 -40.75 22.18 21.09
N LYS A 51 -41.40 22.46 19.95
CA LYS A 51 -41.02 21.86 18.66
C LYS A 51 -39.62 22.29 18.21
N ARG A 52 -39.22 23.54 18.48
CA ARG A 52 -37.86 24.00 18.20
C ARG A 52 -36.84 23.25 19.04
N GLN A 53 -37.07 23.11 20.35
CA GLN A 53 -36.18 22.35 21.23
C GLN A 53 -36.05 20.88 20.78
N LEU A 54 -37.17 20.26 20.37
CA LEU A 54 -37.14 18.90 19.84
C LEU A 54 -36.31 18.81 18.55
N LEU A 55 -36.50 19.74 17.60
CA LEU A 55 -35.70 19.78 16.36
C LEU A 55 -34.21 19.99 16.65
N ASP A 56 -33.86 20.86 17.59
CA ASP A 56 -32.47 21.10 17.99
C ASP A 56 -31.85 19.85 18.63
N SER A 57 -32.62 19.13 19.44
CA SER A 57 -32.17 17.87 20.06
C SER A 57 -31.97 16.75 19.04
N LEU A 58 -32.88 16.60 18.07
CA LEU A 58 -32.77 15.62 16.98
C LEU A 58 -31.60 15.96 16.05
N THR A 59 -31.40 17.24 15.77
CA THR A 59 -30.25 17.72 14.97
C THR A 59 -28.94 17.39 15.68
N SER A 60 -28.84 17.71 16.98
CA SER A 60 -27.68 17.37 17.80
C SER A 60 -27.41 15.85 17.87
N GLN A 61 -28.48 15.05 17.96
CA GLN A 61 -28.37 13.60 17.96
C GLN A 61 -27.89 13.06 16.61
N SER A 62 -28.42 13.58 15.50
CA SER A 62 -27.99 13.23 14.15
C SER A 62 -26.52 13.56 13.93
N GLU A 63 -26.05 14.72 14.39
CA GLU A 63 -24.65 15.12 14.31
C GLU A 63 -23.74 14.19 15.14
N SER A 64 -24.17 13.82 16.34
CA SER A 64 -23.42 12.88 17.20
C SER A 64 -23.29 11.50 16.54
N MET A 65 -24.39 10.97 16.00
CA MET A 65 -24.37 9.68 15.28
C MET A 65 -23.48 9.74 14.05
N GLN A 66 -23.51 10.85 13.30
CA GLN A 66 -22.64 11.01 12.13
C GLN A 66 -21.16 10.99 12.52
N LYS A 67 -20.79 11.66 13.61
CA LYS A 67 -19.42 11.59 14.15
C LYS A 67 -19.03 10.17 14.54
N GLN A 68 -19.92 9.40 15.16
CA GLN A 68 -19.64 8.00 15.50
C GLN A 68 -19.43 7.14 14.24
N ILE A 69 -20.24 7.34 13.19
CA ILE A 69 -20.07 6.64 11.91
C ILE A 69 -18.71 6.96 11.28
N ASP A 70 -18.28 8.22 11.34
CA ASP A 70 -17.00 8.63 10.75
C ASP A 70 -15.81 8.05 11.52
N VAL A 71 -15.88 7.98 12.86
CA VAL A 71 -14.88 7.30 13.71
C VAL A 71 -14.84 5.80 13.45
N LEU A 72 -16.01 5.15 13.33
CA LEU A 72 -16.08 3.73 12.99
C LEU A 72 -15.43 3.46 11.63
N ARG A 73 -15.72 4.30 10.62
CA ARG A 73 -15.13 4.20 9.28
C ARG A 73 -13.61 4.41 9.28
N SER A 74 -13.09 5.31 10.11
CA SER A 74 -11.63 5.48 10.21
C SER A 74 -10.97 4.24 10.82
N ASN A 75 -11.57 3.68 11.89
CA ASN A 75 -11.04 2.50 12.56
C ASN A 75 -11.06 1.27 11.65
N THR A 76 -12.12 1.08 10.85
CA THR A 76 -12.18 -0.03 9.88
C THR A 76 -11.09 0.09 8.82
N ARG A 77 -10.84 1.31 8.29
CA ARG A 77 -9.77 1.54 7.32
C ARG A 77 -8.39 1.26 7.90
N GLU A 78 -8.13 1.68 9.14
CA GLU A 78 -6.87 1.41 9.83
C GLU A 78 -6.67 -0.10 10.05
N LEU A 79 -7.73 -0.81 10.46
CA LEU A 79 -7.67 -2.24 10.65
C LEU A 79 -7.41 -2.98 9.33
N GLU A 80 -8.10 -2.62 8.24
CA GLU A 80 -7.87 -3.19 6.91
C GLU A 80 -6.42 -2.97 6.45
N GLN A 81 -5.88 -1.76 6.66
CA GLN A 81 -4.48 -1.47 6.33
C GLN A 81 -3.51 -2.34 7.13
N SER A 82 -3.77 -2.54 8.42
CA SER A 82 -2.93 -3.40 9.26
C SER A 82 -2.95 -4.86 8.79
N TYR A 83 -4.11 -5.37 8.37
CA TYR A 83 -4.26 -6.74 7.88
C TYR A 83 -3.43 -6.97 6.60
N VAL A 84 -3.51 -6.05 5.64
CA VAL A 84 -2.74 -6.13 4.39
C VAL A 84 -1.23 -6.10 4.65
N GLN A 85 -0.77 -5.34 5.65
CA GLN A 85 0.65 -5.31 6.02
C GLN A 85 1.11 -6.63 6.65
N ILE A 86 0.29 -7.20 7.54
CA ILE A 86 0.58 -8.51 8.17
C ILE A 86 0.63 -9.60 7.11
N GLU A 87 -0.33 -9.64 6.19
CA GLU A 87 -0.37 -10.64 5.11
C GLU A 87 0.91 -10.59 4.26
N LYS A 88 1.33 -9.39 3.83
CA LYS A 88 2.59 -9.21 3.08
C LYS A 88 3.81 -9.69 3.88
N ALA A 89 3.86 -9.39 5.18
CA ALA A 89 4.96 -9.81 6.04
C ALA A 89 5.00 -11.33 6.25
N VAL A 90 3.84 -11.97 6.43
CA VAL A 90 3.72 -13.42 6.59
C VAL A 90 4.15 -14.12 5.30
N VAL A 91 3.64 -13.71 4.14
CA VAL A 91 4.01 -14.29 2.84
C VAL A 91 5.51 -14.13 2.57
N ALA A 92 6.08 -12.95 2.85
CA ALA A 92 7.51 -12.72 2.71
C ALA A 92 8.35 -13.63 3.63
N THR A 93 7.86 -13.89 4.85
CA THR A 93 8.55 -14.73 5.84
C THR A 93 8.45 -16.21 5.48
N GLN A 94 7.27 -16.68 5.11
CA GLN A 94 7.02 -18.07 4.70
C GLN A 94 7.82 -18.43 3.45
N ASN A 95 7.86 -17.53 2.45
CA ASN A 95 8.68 -17.71 1.25
C ASN A 95 10.18 -17.77 1.58
N ARG A 96 10.65 -17.00 2.57
CA ARG A 96 12.05 -17.08 3.04
C ARG A 96 12.35 -18.40 3.72
N GLN A 97 11.45 -18.91 4.55
CA GLN A 97 11.61 -20.20 5.23
C GLN A 97 11.63 -21.36 4.24
N LEU A 98 10.64 -21.44 3.35
CA LEU A 98 10.58 -22.45 2.29
C LEU A 98 11.82 -22.44 1.40
N ARG A 99 12.31 -21.25 1.01
CA ARG A 99 13.56 -21.14 0.24
C ARG A 99 14.79 -21.64 1.01
N ARG A 100 14.86 -21.41 2.32
CA ARG A 100 15.97 -21.90 3.15
C ARG A 100 15.93 -23.42 3.27
N GLU A 101 14.77 -23.99 3.57
CA GLU A 101 14.59 -25.44 3.67
C GLU A 101 14.89 -26.14 2.34
N PHE A 102 14.39 -25.59 1.23
CA PHE A 102 14.66 -26.14 -0.10
C PHE A 102 16.16 -26.05 -0.47
N THR A 103 16.81 -24.92 -0.18
CA THR A 103 18.26 -24.76 -0.42
C THR A 103 19.12 -25.71 0.41
N GLN A 104 18.66 -26.08 1.62
CA GLN A 104 19.34 -27.04 2.49
C GLN A 104 19.09 -28.50 2.09
N ALA A 105 17.93 -28.81 1.52
CA ALA A 105 17.59 -30.16 1.06
C ALA A 105 18.34 -30.56 -0.22
N LEU A 106 18.71 -29.59 -1.06
CA LEU A 106 19.46 -29.86 -2.28
C LEU A 106 20.94 -30.18 -1.98
N PRO A 107 21.58 -31.10 -2.73
CA PRO A 107 23.03 -31.25 -2.67
C PRO A 107 23.70 -29.92 -3.03
N LEU A 108 24.75 -29.52 -2.31
CA LEU A 108 25.38 -28.19 -2.47
C LEU A 108 25.71 -27.88 -3.93
N VAL A 109 26.19 -28.90 -4.64
CA VAL A 109 26.57 -28.90 -6.05
C VAL A 109 25.47 -28.37 -6.96
N ALA A 110 24.20 -28.69 -6.68
CA ALA A 110 23.08 -28.22 -7.48
C ALA A 110 22.80 -26.70 -7.29
N THR A 111 23.40 -26.09 -6.26
CA THR A 111 23.27 -24.67 -5.94
C THR A 111 24.52 -23.85 -6.25
N VAL A 112 25.65 -24.52 -6.54
CA VAL A 112 26.90 -23.85 -6.93
C VAL A 112 26.82 -23.49 -8.41
N ARG A 113 27.11 -22.23 -8.74
CA ARG A 113 27.14 -21.76 -10.13
C ARG A 113 28.52 -21.22 -10.49
N PRO A 114 29.29 -21.88 -11.37
CA PRO A 114 30.51 -21.32 -11.94
C PRO A 114 30.22 -20.04 -12.73
N ARG A 115 31.10 -19.05 -12.61
CA ARG A 115 31.04 -17.76 -13.29
C ARG A 115 32.40 -17.42 -13.88
N ALA A 116 32.38 -16.56 -14.89
CA ALA A 116 33.59 -16.01 -15.46
C ALA A 116 33.45 -14.52 -15.79
N ARG A 117 34.59 -13.85 -15.89
CA ARG A 117 34.74 -12.50 -16.42
C ARG A 117 36.00 -12.42 -17.27
N ALA A 118 35.94 -11.64 -18.33
CA ALA A 118 37.10 -11.28 -19.13
C ALA A 118 37.27 -9.77 -19.15
N VAL A 119 38.51 -9.30 -19.01
CA VAL A 119 38.87 -7.88 -19.14
C VAL A 119 40.03 -7.79 -20.13
N GLU A 120 39.91 -6.92 -21.13
CA GLU A 120 40.99 -6.69 -22.09
C GLU A 120 42.28 -6.22 -21.38
N ASN A 121 43.38 -6.91 -21.62
CA ASN A 121 44.70 -6.57 -21.08
C ASN A 121 45.50 -5.78 -22.13
N ARG A 122 45.41 -4.45 -22.05
CA ARG A 122 46.09 -3.53 -22.99
C ARG A 122 47.60 -3.44 -22.79
N ALA A 123 48.15 -3.99 -21.71
CA ALA A 123 49.58 -3.99 -21.46
C ALA A 123 50.31 -4.99 -22.35
N ILE A 124 49.62 -6.04 -22.79
CA ILE A 124 50.16 -7.07 -23.68
C ILE A 124 49.69 -6.78 -25.10
N LYS A 125 50.57 -6.17 -25.90
CA LYS A 125 50.33 -6.02 -27.34
C LYS A 125 50.81 -7.27 -28.07
N GLY A 126 49.89 -8.18 -28.38
CA GLY A 126 50.13 -9.18 -29.41
C GLY A 126 50.10 -8.54 -30.80
N GLU A 127 50.92 -9.02 -31.74
CA GLU A 127 50.88 -8.53 -33.14
C GLU A 127 49.53 -8.83 -33.83
N LYS A 128 48.82 -9.87 -33.39
CA LYS A 128 47.59 -10.36 -34.04
C LYS A 128 46.43 -10.65 -33.08
N GLU A 129 46.70 -10.72 -31.78
CA GLU A 129 45.75 -11.22 -30.79
C GLU A 129 45.61 -10.22 -29.63
N THR A 130 44.37 -9.99 -29.23
CA THR A 130 44.04 -9.26 -28.02
C THR A 130 44.11 -10.21 -26.83
N TYR A 131 44.89 -9.84 -25.82
CA TYR A 131 44.96 -10.60 -24.56
C TYR A 131 43.91 -10.11 -23.58
N TYR A 132 43.41 -11.01 -22.75
CA TYR A 132 42.42 -10.77 -21.72
C TYR A 132 42.89 -11.38 -20.41
N ASP A 133 42.61 -10.69 -19.31
CA ASP A 133 42.68 -11.22 -17.97
C ASP A 133 41.32 -11.86 -17.64
N PHE A 134 41.31 -13.18 -17.57
CA PHE A 134 40.15 -13.97 -17.20
C PHE A 134 40.13 -14.21 -15.70
N SER A 135 38.96 -14.02 -15.10
CA SER A 135 38.66 -14.39 -13.72
C SER A 135 37.58 -15.44 -13.71
N LEU A 136 37.78 -16.52 -12.95
CA LEU A 136 36.78 -17.56 -12.74
C LEU A 136 36.50 -17.67 -11.25
N TRP A 137 35.24 -17.83 -10.87
CA TRP A 137 34.83 -18.01 -9.48
C TRP A 137 33.55 -18.86 -9.43
N VAL A 138 33.11 -19.23 -8.24
CA VAL A 138 31.82 -19.91 -8.04
C VAL A 138 30.92 -19.10 -7.13
N ASP A 139 29.67 -18.93 -7.55
CA ASP A 139 28.61 -18.38 -6.72
C ASP A 139 28.08 -19.51 -5.83
N VAL A 140 28.32 -19.40 -4.52
CA VAL A 140 27.83 -20.33 -3.48
C VAL A 140 26.83 -19.58 -2.60
N PRO A 141 25.64 -20.15 -2.28
CA PRO A 141 24.70 -19.55 -1.35
C PRO A 141 25.38 -19.16 -0.03
N ARG A 142 25.10 -17.94 0.46
CA ARG A 142 25.79 -17.35 1.62
C ARG A 142 25.75 -18.27 2.84
N GLU A 143 24.61 -18.92 3.06
CA GLU A 143 24.35 -19.81 4.19
C GLU A 143 25.20 -21.09 4.13
N ARG A 144 25.70 -21.45 2.94
CA ARG A 144 26.42 -22.70 2.68
C ARG A 144 27.88 -22.49 2.30
N LYS A 145 28.35 -21.24 2.21
CA LYS A 145 29.76 -20.92 1.94
C LYS A 145 30.72 -21.64 2.89
N MET A 146 30.34 -21.80 4.16
CA MET A 146 31.14 -22.49 5.16
C MET A 146 31.26 -23.99 4.92
N GLU A 147 30.45 -24.60 4.05
CA GLU A 147 30.54 -26.03 3.72
C GLU A 147 31.67 -26.32 2.73
N VAL A 148 32.14 -25.33 1.97
CA VAL A 148 33.19 -25.47 0.96
C VAL A 148 34.56 -25.23 1.61
N VAL A 149 35.52 -26.10 1.29
CA VAL A 149 36.92 -26.02 1.74
C VAL A 149 37.80 -25.40 0.66
N GLU A 150 37.64 -25.89 -0.56
CA GLU A 150 38.48 -25.54 -1.70
C GLU A 150 37.69 -25.76 -3.00
N VAL A 151 37.97 -24.95 -4.00
CA VAL A 151 37.53 -25.16 -5.37
C VAL A 151 38.75 -25.34 -6.26
N VAL A 152 38.71 -26.37 -7.09
CA VAL A 152 39.78 -26.74 -8.03
C VAL A 152 39.25 -26.54 -9.45
N TYR A 153 39.99 -25.80 -10.24
CA TYR A 153 39.71 -25.50 -11.65
C TYR A 153 40.70 -26.25 -12.52
N GLU A 154 40.20 -27.11 -13.40
CA GLU A 154 41.01 -27.82 -14.39
C GLU A 154 40.77 -27.25 -15.79
N PHE A 155 41.79 -26.60 -16.33
CA PHE A 155 41.81 -26.01 -17.66
C PHE A 155 42.24 -27.06 -18.68
N ASN A 156 41.26 -27.66 -19.35
CA ASN A 156 41.49 -28.72 -20.34
C ASN A 156 41.91 -28.17 -21.70
N HIS A 157 43.05 -27.46 -21.76
CA HIS A 157 43.57 -26.92 -23.01
C HIS A 157 45.10 -27.14 -23.16
N PRO A 158 45.60 -27.55 -24.35
CA PRO A 158 47.01 -27.93 -24.53
C PRO A 158 48.03 -26.83 -24.25
N THR A 159 47.64 -25.55 -24.38
CA THR A 159 48.56 -24.42 -24.18
C THR A 159 48.87 -24.14 -22.71
N PHE A 160 48.08 -24.66 -21.78
CA PHE A 160 48.30 -24.45 -20.35
C PHE A 160 49.39 -25.41 -19.84
N ARG A 161 50.50 -24.84 -19.37
CA ARG A 161 51.54 -25.60 -18.66
C ARG A 161 51.04 -26.08 -17.30
N GLN A 162 50.35 -25.20 -16.58
CA GLN A 162 49.67 -25.51 -15.34
C GLN A 162 48.17 -25.63 -15.62
N LYS A 163 47.71 -26.88 -15.77
CA LYS A 163 46.31 -27.18 -16.07
C LYS A 163 45.38 -27.06 -14.86
N THR A 164 45.92 -26.97 -13.66
CA THR A 164 45.11 -26.95 -12.44
C THR A 164 45.42 -25.73 -11.59
N GLN A 165 44.39 -24.99 -11.22
CA GLN A 165 44.45 -23.92 -10.22
C GLN A 165 43.47 -24.23 -9.08
N ARG A 166 43.76 -23.73 -7.89
CA ARG A 166 42.97 -24.00 -6.68
C ARG A 166 42.79 -22.73 -5.89
N SER A 167 41.63 -22.58 -5.25
CA SER A 167 41.36 -21.47 -4.33
C SER A 167 40.55 -21.96 -3.13
N SER A 168 40.96 -21.52 -1.95
CA SER A 168 40.26 -21.74 -0.67
C SER A 168 39.67 -20.44 -0.10
N ASN A 169 39.73 -19.34 -0.86
CA ASN A 169 39.25 -18.04 -0.41
C ASN A 169 37.73 -17.90 -0.62
N ALA A 170 36.94 -18.08 0.44
CA ALA A 170 35.49 -17.95 0.36
C ALA A 170 34.98 -16.52 0.11
N GLU A 171 35.80 -15.50 0.41
CA GLU A 171 35.40 -14.10 0.33
C GLU A 171 35.30 -13.59 -1.11
N ASP A 172 36.15 -14.10 -2.00
CA ASP A 172 36.16 -13.75 -3.43
C ASP A 172 35.40 -14.74 -4.32
N GLY A 173 34.71 -15.72 -3.72
CA GLY A 173 34.02 -16.78 -4.44
C GLY A 173 34.96 -17.86 -4.95
N TYR A 174 36.09 -18.09 -4.28
CA TYR A 174 37.13 -19.04 -4.66
C TYR A 174 37.76 -18.67 -6.01
N ARG A 175 38.04 -17.37 -6.20
CA ARG A 175 38.48 -16.84 -7.49
C ARG A 175 39.86 -17.37 -7.89
N VAL A 176 40.01 -17.67 -9.18
CA VAL A 176 41.29 -17.91 -9.87
C VAL A 176 41.36 -17.05 -11.12
N GLU A 177 42.58 -16.78 -11.59
CA GLU A 177 42.83 -15.86 -12.70
C GLU A 177 43.84 -16.46 -13.68
N TYR A 178 43.69 -16.12 -14.96
CA TYR A 178 44.69 -16.41 -15.98
C TYR A 178 44.63 -15.36 -17.09
N THR A 179 45.76 -15.17 -17.78
CA THR A 179 45.82 -14.29 -18.96
C THR A 179 45.90 -15.13 -20.23
N GLY A 180 45.08 -14.81 -21.23
CA GLY A 180 45.03 -15.54 -22.49
C GLY A 180 44.28 -14.79 -23.58
N TRP A 181 44.29 -15.32 -24.79
CA TRP A 181 43.62 -14.72 -25.95
C TRP A 181 42.23 -15.31 -26.23
N GLY A 182 41.84 -16.37 -25.52
CA GLY A 182 40.60 -17.09 -25.78
C GLY A 182 39.96 -17.68 -24.52
N CYS A 183 38.65 -17.88 -24.62
CA CYS A 183 37.86 -18.59 -23.63
C CYS A 183 38.05 -20.12 -23.74
N LEU A 184 37.58 -20.85 -22.72
CA LEU A 184 37.64 -22.31 -22.65
C LEU A 184 36.22 -22.87 -22.69
N SER A 185 35.94 -23.74 -23.65
CA SER A 185 34.62 -24.38 -23.78
C SER A 185 34.35 -25.44 -22.71
N SER A 186 35.38 -25.89 -22.00
CA SER A 186 35.27 -26.83 -20.89
C SER A 186 36.33 -26.54 -19.84
N VAL A 187 35.85 -26.25 -18.64
CA VAL A 187 36.64 -26.13 -17.41
C VAL A 187 35.99 -27.03 -16.37
N ILE A 188 36.72 -28.04 -15.86
CA ILE A 188 36.17 -28.88 -14.81
C ILE A 188 36.35 -28.16 -13.47
N VAL A 189 35.24 -27.75 -12.87
CA VAL A 189 35.20 -27.09 -11.56
C VAL A 189 34.84 -28.12 -10.51
N THR A 190 35.79 -28.48 -9.66
CA THR A 190 35.60 -29.44 -8.57
C THR A 190 35.50 -28.71 -7.24
N VAL A 191 34.39 -28.88 -6.54
CA VAL A 191 34.13 -28.29 -5.22
C VAL A 191 34.38 -29.35 -4.16
N HIS A 192 35.33 -29.09 -3.26
CA HIS A 192 35.62 -29.94 -2.10
C HIS A 192 34.91 -29.43 -0.86
N LEU A 193 34.16 -30.30 -0.19
CA LEU A 193 33.33 -29.97 0.97
C LEU A 193 34.01 -30.38 2.28
N ARG A 194 33.63 -29.72 3.39
CA ARG A 194 34.16 -30.01 4.73
C ARG A 194 33.85 -31.41 5.22
N ASN A 195 32.78 -32.03 4.72
CA ASN A 195 32.43 -33.42 5.04
C ASN A 195 33.30 -34.44 4.29
N GLY A 196 34.30 -34.00 3.52
CA GLY A 196 35.20 -34.84 2.74
C GLY A 196 34.66 -35.26 1.36
N SER A 197 33.39 -34.98 1.07
CA SER A 197 32.84 -35.22 -0.27
C SER A 197 33.28 -34.14 -1.26
N SER A 198 33.22 -34.47 -2.54
CA SER A 198 33.51 -33.54 -3.63
C SER A 198 32.58 -33.77 -4.80
N SER A 199 32.43 -32.76 -5.65
CA SER A 199 31.68 -32.91 -6.88
C SER A 199 32.19 -31.97 -7.95
N SER A 200 32.04 -32.38 -9.20
CA SER A 200 32.59 -31.69 -10.36
C SER A 200 31.48 -31.21 -11.28
N ILE A 201 31.70 -30.03 -11.85
CA ILE A 201 30.81 -29.37 -12.81
C ILE A 201 31.64 -29.08 -14.05
N ASP A 202 31.16 -29.46 -15.23
CA ASP A 202 31.75 -29.02 -16.49
C ASP A 202 31.21 -27.62 -16.82
N PHE A 203 32.12 -26.66 -16.91
CA PHE A 203 31.81 -25.25 -17.10
C PHE A 203 32.25 -24.78 -18.48
N ASP A 204 31.27 -24.45 -19.32
CA ASP A 204 31.48 -23.76 -20.58
C ASP A 204 31.70 -22.26 -20.31
N MET A 205 32.97 -21.87 -20.21
CA MET A 205 33.34 -20.48 -19.96
C MET A 205 33.00 -19.57 -21.14
N CYS A 206 33.06 -20.09 -22.36
CA CYS A 206 32.72 -19.33 -23.56
C CYS A 206 31.24 -18.96 -23.57
N ALA A 207 30.36 -19.92 -23.23
CA ALA A 207 28.93 -19.67 -23.14
C ALA A 207 28.57 -18.63 -22.07
N GLU A 208 29.16 -18.71 -20.86
CA GLU A 208 28.90 -17.74 -19.79
C GLU A 208 29.42 -16.34 -20.10
N LEU A 209 30.46 -16.21 -20.91
CA LEU A 209 30.98 -14.93 -21.37
C LEU A 209 30.28 -14.39 -22.62
N GLU A 210 29.33 -15.14 -23.19
CA GLU A 210 28.74 -14.86 -24.51
C GLU A 210 29.83 -14.64 -25.58
N TRP A 211 30.89 -15.43 -25.50
CA TRP A 211 32.07 -15.26 -26.33
C TRP A 211 31.78 -15.76 -27.75
N GLU A 212 31.42 -14.85 -28.64
CA GLU A 212 31.32 -15.16 -30.06
C GLU A 212 32.71 -15.52 -30.58
N SER A 213 32.98 -16.80 -30.77
CA SER A 213 34.16 -17.29 -31.47
C SER A 213 34.06 -16.90 -32.96
N GLY A 214 34.40 -15.66 -33.28
CA GLY A 214 34.56 -15.18 -34.66
C GLY A 214 33.61 -14.07 -35.08
N LYS A 215 34.08 -12.83 -34.96
CA LYS A 215 34.10 -11.87 -36.07
C LYS A 215 35.55 -11.51 -36.37
#